data_AF-A0A969BZK9-F1
#
_entry.id   AF-A0A969BZK9-F1
#
_cell.length_a   1.000
_cell.length_b   1.000
_cell.length_c   1.000
_cell.angle_alpha   90.00
_cell.angle_beta   90.00
_cell.angle_gamma   90.00
#
_symmetry.space_group_name_H-M   'P 1'
#
loop_
_entity.id
_entity.type
_entity.pdbx_description
1 polymer ?
#
loop_
_entity_poly.entity_id
_entity_poly.type
_entity_poly.pdbx_seq_one_letter_code
_entity_poly.pdbx_strand_id
1 'polypeptide(L)'
;VDPDLQPEIQALLTQTPTKESLRKVLAQLGKRQQYLVLLADDYDAALRPTDSYSETDMVAFVSDCRNLTSHAREREHLSMVVTSLRRLNDLGPRLQPGSSPWYNHYLFLPLKPFPDTDTAILLAGLPMTPGLRDGIREMSDGHPALLQNAGHLLFRELRSGQVPNPMAFARDFRSATSHLFEAQWNLASDIEQTLMMLLALLNLKGKMQQKQYDLGDITMVFSQKERELLNLVDQGVLIQRGRAGDRFPFAFASSMMEWWVVEELENSNEAWLGDRQKVFLNLMSHRQAQTVTAAIQWLWGHRDQLPSIVEWLAKVSSAFPKGLM
;
A
#
# COMPACT_ATOMS: atom_id res chain seq x y z
N VAL A 1 -12.22 -17.23 -27.64
CA VAL A 1 -13.68 -17.12 -27.48
C VAL A 1 -14.30 -18.19 -28.36
N ASP A 2 -15.25 -18.96 -27.84
CA ASP A 2 -15.96 -20.01 -28.59
C ASP A 2 -16.62 -19.41 -29.86
N PRO A 3 -16.25 -19.85 -31.07
CA PRO A 3 -16.75 -19.29 -32.33
C PRO A 3 -18.27 -19.33 -32.43
N ASP A 4 -18.91 -20.31 -31.81
CA ASP A 4 -20.37 -20.53 -31.90
C ASP A 4 -21.16 -19.60 -30.97
N LEU A 5 -20.50 -18.99 -29.97
CA LEU A 5 -21.10 -18.01 -29.06
C LEU A 5 -20.93 -16.57 -29.55
N GLN A 6 -19.99 -16.33 -30.45
CA GLN A 6 -19.68 -15.00 -30.95
C GLN A 6 -20.90 -14.26 -31.54
N PRO A 7 -21.78 -14.89 -32.35
CA PRO A 7 -22.95 -14.22 -32.91
C PRO A 7 -23.99 -13.83 -31.86
N GLU A 8 -24.23 -14.71 -30.88
CA GLU A 8 -25.19 -14.49 -29.79
C GLU A 8 -24.71 -13.39 -28.84
N ILE A 9 -23.41 -13.42 -28.50
CA ILE A 9 -22.77 -12.38 -27.68
C ILE A 9 -22.77 -11.05 -28.43
N GLN A 10 -22.41 -11.03 -29.73
CA GLN A 10 -22.39 -9.80 -30.52
C GLN A 10 -23.79 -9.18 -30.63
N ALA A 11 -24.82 -10.00 -30.86
CA ALA A 11 -26.21 -9.54 -30.87
C ALA A 11 -26.61 -8.90 -29.53
N LEU A 12 -26.20 -9.48 -28.40
CA LEU A 12 -26.47 -8.92 -27.07
C LEU A 12 -25.66 -7.64 -26.78
N LEU A 13 -24.47 -7.49 -27.36
CA LEU A 13 -23.59 -6.31 -27.20
C LEU A 13 -23.95 -5.14 -28.13
N THR A 14 -24.78 -5.34 -29.16
CA THR A 14 -25.25 -4.24 -30.03
C THR A 14 -26.24 -3.29 -29.36
N GLN A 15 -26.73 -3.64 -28.17
CA GLN A 15 -27.53 -2.78 -27.31
C GLN A 15 -26.71 -2.33 -26.10
N THR A 16 -27.11 -1.23 -25.44
CA THR A 16 -26.51 -0.86 -24.16
C THR A 16 -26.62 -2.04 -23.19
N PRO A 17 -25.50 -2.63 -22.76
CA PRO A 17 -25.53 -3.84 -21.97
C PRO A 17 -26.21 -3.57 -20.62
N THR A 18 -27.19 -4.40 -20.29
CA THR A 18 -27.91 -4.40 -19.01
C THR A 18 -27.62 -5.68 -18.25
N LYS A 19 -27.90 -5.71 -16.93
CA LYS A 19 -27.81 -6.96 -16.15
C LYS A 19 -28.62 -8.10 -16.78
N GLU A 20 -29.79 -7.82 -17.35
CA GLU A 20 -30.62 -8.85 -17.99
C GLU A 20 -29.98 -9.41 -19.26
N SER A 21 -29.23 -8.58 -19.99
CA SER A 21 -28.45 -9.01 -21.14
C SER A 21 -27.32 -9.95 -20.71
N LEU A 22 -26.60 -9.60 -19.63
CA LEU A 22 -25.57 -10.47 -19.04
C LEU A 22 -26.16 -11.80 -18.53
N ARG A 23 -27.33 -11.79 -17.89
CA ARG A 23 -28.01 -13.01 -17.44
C ARG A 23 -28.35 -13.94 -18.61
N LYS A 24 -28.78 -13.40 -19.76
CA LYS A 24 -29.00 -14.19 -20.97
C LYS A 24 -27.72 -14.86 -21.47
N VAL A 25 -26.60 -14.14 -21.47
CA VAL A 25 -25.28 -14.72 -21.80
C VAL A 25 -24.95 -15.87 -20.84
N LEU A 26 -25.06 -15.65 -19.53
CA LEU A 26 -24.77 -16.67 -18.51
C LEU A 26 -25.67 -17.90 -18.64
N ALA A 27 -26.95 -17.72 -18.94
CA ALA A 27 -27.86 -18.84 -19.19
C ALA A 27 -27.47 -19.68 -20.41
N GLN A 28 -26.96 -19.03 -21.47
CA GLN A 28 -26.47 -19.73 -22.67
C GLN A 28 -25.15 -20.47 -22.42
N LEU A 29 -24.27 -19.91 -21.59
CA LEU A 29 -23.07 -20.60 -21.11
C LEU A 29 -23.43 -21.82 -20.25
N GLY A 30 -24.41 -21.66 -19.37
CA GLY A 30 -24.89 -22.74 -18.50
C GLY A 30 -25.44 -23.94 -19.26
N LYS A 31 -26.22 -23.72 -20.33
CA LYS A 31 -26.68 -24.80 -21.22
C LYS A 31 -25.54 -25.60 -21.87
N ARG A 32 -24.38 -24.98 -22.00
CA ARG A 32 -23.16 -25.57 -22.59
C ARG A 32 -22.17 -26.07 -21.54
N GLN A 33 -22.54 -26.05 -20.24
CA GLN A 33 -21.65 -26.38 -19.12
C GLN A 33 -20.35 -25.54 -19.09
N GLN A 34 -20.45 -24.30 -19.56
CA GLN A 34 -19.35 -23.34 -19.55
C GLN A 34 -19.55 -22.32 -18.42
N TYR A 35 -18.45 -21.65 -18.06
CA TYR A 35 -18.41 -20.65 -16.99
C TYR A 35 -17.76 -19.36 -17.51
N LEU A 36 -18.30 -18.22 -17.10
CA LEU A 36 -17.66 -16.92 -17.29
C LEU A 36 -16.83 -16.59 -16.05
N VAL A 37 -15.53 -16.35 -16.25
CA VAL A 37 -14.66 -15.80 -15.22
C VAL A 37 -14.38 -14.34 -15.57
N LEU A 38 -14.85 -13.43 -14.72
CA LEU A 38 -14.58 -11.99 -14.82
C LEU A 38 -13.42 -11.65 -13.90
N LEU A 39 -12.30 -11.22 -14.52
CA LEU A 39 -11.15 -10.68 -13.82
C LEU A 39 -11.24 -9.16 -13.89
N ALA A 40 -11.53 -8.50 -12.77
CA ALA A 40 -11.61 -7.04 -12.69
C ALA A 40 -10.43 -6.53 -11.85
N ASP A 41 -9.41 -6.04 -12.56
CA ASP A 41 -8.23 -5.45 -11.93
C ASP A 41 -8.52 -4.00 -11.50
N ASP A 42 -7.89 -3.52 -10.43
CA ASP A 42 -8.07 -2.19 -9.84
C ASP A 42 -9.54 -1.81 -9.65
N TYR A 43 -10.33 -2.75 -9.12
CA TYR A 43 -11.78 -2.60 -8.95
C TYR A 43 -12.16 -1.39 -8.10
N ASP A 44 -11.27 -0.92 -7.22
CA ASP A 44 -11.47 0.29 -6.43
C ASP A 44 -11.52 1.58 -7.26
N ALA A 45 -10.99 1.60 -8.48
CA ALA A 45 -11.15 2.72 -9.40
C ALA A 45 -12.63 2.93 -9.77
N ALA A 46 -13.39 1.85 -9.98
CA ALA A 46 -14.83 1.91 -10.27
C ALA A 46 -15.68 2.29 -9.04
N LEU A 47 -15.07 2.31 -7.85
CA LEU A 47 -15.71 2.59 -6.57
C LEU A 47 -15.45 4.02 -6.08
N ARG A 48 -15.08 4.92 -7.00
CA ARG A 48 -14.91 6.35 -6.75
C ARG A 48 -15.73 7.12 -7.80
N PRO A 49 -16.51 8.15 -7.43
CA PRO A 49 -17.21 8.96 -8.40
C PRO A 49 -16.20 9.70 -9.29
N THR A 50 -16.58 9.91 -10.55
CA THR A 50 -15.79 10.70 -11.52
C THR A 50 -16.69 11.76 -12.14
N ASP A 51 -16.12 12.66 -12.95
CA ASP A 51 -16.92 13.61 -13.74
C ASP A 51 -17.89 12.90 -14.70
N SER A 52 -17.59 11.63 -15.06
CA SER A 52 -18.36 10.84 -16.01
C SER A 52 -19.44 9.95 -15.37
N TYR A 53 -19.41 9.70 -14.06
CA TYR A 53 -20.46 8.96 -13.37
C TYR A 53 -20.55 9.29 -11.87
N SER A 54 -21.78 9.30 -11.37
CA SER A 54 -22.14 9.72 -10.03
C SER A 54 -22.06 8.59 -8.99
N GLU A 55 -22.24 8.94 -7.71
CA GLU A 55 -22.42 7.95 -6.64
C GLU A 55 -23.65 7.06 -6.88
N THR A 56 -24.70 7.57 -7.51
CA THR A 56 -25.90 6.77 -7.86
C THR A 56 -25.58 5.70 -8.89
N ASP A 57 -24.74 6.03 -9.88
CA ASP A 57 -24.28 5.06 -10.89
C ASP A 57 -23.42 3.97 -10.24
N MET A 58 -22.55 4.35 -9.30
CA MET A 58 -21.76 3.41 -8.52
C MET A 58 -22.64 2.48 -7.66
N VAL A 59 -23.70 2.99 -7.02
CA VAL A 59 -24.68 2.17 -6.28
C VAL A 59 -25.37 1.18 -7.22
N ALA A 60 -25.81 1.64 -8.39
CA ALA A 60 -26.44 0.79 -9.41
C ALA A 60 -25.48 -0.31 -9.86
N PHE A 61 -24.21 0.03 -10.12
CA PHE A 61 -23.16 -0.90 -10.52
C PHE A 61 -22.94 -2.01 -9.49
N VAL A 62 -22.67 -1.68 -8.22
CA VAL A 62 -22.43 -2.71 -7.20
C VAL A 62 -23.67 -3.55 -6.92
N SER A 63 -24.87 -2.96 -7.03
CA SER A 63 -26.14 -3.66 -6.90
C SER A 63 -26.34 -4.68 -8.03
N ASP A 64 -26.04 -4.30 -9.27
CA ASP A 64 -26.15 -5.18 -10.43
C ASP A 64 -25.10 -6.30 -10.38
N CYS A 65 -23.85 -6.01 -9.97
CA CYS A 65 -22.84 -7.04 -9.71
C CYS A 65 -23.32 -8.06 -8.66
N ARG A 66 -23.83 -7.60 -7.51
CA ARG A 66 -24.37 -8.48 -6.46
C ARG A 66 -25.56 -9.29 -6.96
N ASN A 67 -26.42 -8.71 -7.79
CA ASN A 67 -27.55 -9.43 -8.38
C ASN A 67 -27.06 -10.62 -9.21
N LEU A 68 -26.07 -10.40 -10.08
CA LEU A 68 -25.51 -11.43 -10.95
C LEU A 68 -24.77 -12.53 -10.17
N THR A 69 -24.01 -12.17 -9.15
CA THR A 69 -23.14 -13.12 -8.43
C THR A 69 -23.84 -13.85 -7.28
N SER A 70 -24.91 -13.29 -6.71
CA SER A 70 -25.52 -13.83 -5.48
C SER A 70 -26.99 -14.20 -5.62
N HIS A 71 -27.76 -13.46 -6.41
CA HIS A 71 -29.23 -13.58 -6.42
C HIS A 71 -29.79 -14.23 -7.70
N ALA A 72 -29.08 -14.11 -8.82
CA ALA A 72 -29.48 -14.70 -10.08
C ALA A 72 -29.37 -16.22 -10.05
N ARG A 73 -30.29 -16.91 -10.75
CA ARG A 73 -30.22 -18.37 -10.96
C ARG A 73 -28.94 -18.75 -11.70
N GLU A 74 -28.50 -17.88 -12.60
CA GLU A 74 -27.36 -18.08 -13.47
C GLU A 74 -26.00 -17.91 -12.76
N ARG A 75 -25.99 -17.58 -11.45
CA ARG A 75 -24.77 -17.34 -10.66
C ARG A 75 -23.79 -18.52 -10.66
N GLU A 76 -24.27 -19.74 -10.84
CA GLU A 76 -23.43 -20.95 -10.89
C GLU A 76 -22.47 -20.94 -12.09
N HIS A 77 -22.76 -20.13 -13.11
CA HIS A 77 -21.95 -19.99 -14.32
C HIS A 77 -21.12 -18.71 -14.35
N LEU A 78 -21.04 -17.99 -13.23
CA LEU A 78 -20.26 -16.77 -13.08
C LEU A 78 -19.30 -16.89 -11.90
N SER A 79 -18.03 -16.61 -12.15
CA SER A 79 -17.04 -16.32 -11.10
C SER A 79 -16.46 -14.94 -11.34
N MET A 80 -16.37 -14.13 -10.29
CA MET A 80 -15.79 -12.79 -10.36
C MET A 80 -14.62 -12.74 -9.38
N VAL A 81 -13.44 -12.43 -9.92
CA VAL A 81 -12.22 -12.18 -9.16
C VAL A 81 -11.91 -10.69 -9.32
N VAL A 82 -11.90 -9.99 -8.20
CA VAL A 82 -11.60 -8.55 -8.15
C VAL A 82 -10.30 -8.33 -7.41
N THR A 83 -9.50 -7.38 -7.88
CA THR A 83 -8.37 -6.85 -7.12
C THR A 83 -8.71 -5.44 -6.64
N SER A 84 -8.18 -5.05 -5.49
CA SER A 84 -8.34 -3.69 -4.99
C SER A 84 -7.18 -3.36 -4.06
N LEU A 85 -6.73 -2.11 -4.08
CA LEU A 85 -5.64 -1.65 -3.22
C LEU A 85 -6.10 -1.40 -1.77
N ARG A 86 -7.39 -1.10 -1.55
CA ARG A 86 -8.02 -1.06 -0.23
C ARG A 86 -9.09 -2.14 -0.11
N ARG A 87 -9.46 -2.48 1.12
CA ARG A 87 -10.58 -3.39 1.36
C ARG A 87 -11.88 -2.77 0.85
N LEU A 88 -12.72 -3.58 0.23
CA LEU A 88 -14.00 -3.14 -0.33
C LEU A 88 -14.98 -2.58 0.72
N ASN A 89 -14.81 -2.92 2.00
CA ASN A 89 -15.63 -2.36 3.09
C ASN A 89 -15.26 -0.92 3.47
N ASP A 90 -14.07 -0.46 3.06
CA ASP A 90 -13.61 0.91 3.23
C ASP A 90 -13.79 1.74 1.94
N LEU A 91 -14.36 1.13 0.89
CA LEU A 91 -14.54 1.70 -0.45
C LEU A 91 -16.02 1.73 -0.84
N GLY A 92 -16.32 2.44 -1.94
CA GLY A 92 -17.62 2.39 -2.60
C GLY A 92 -18.72 3.18 -1.88
N PRO A 93 -19.99 2.92 -2.23
CA PRO A 93 -21.10 3.72 -1.75
C PRO A 93 -21.33 3.54 -0.24
N ARG A 94 -21.80 4.61 0.41
CA ARG A 94 -22.15 4.57 1.83
C ARG A 94 -23.23 3.51 2.08
N LEU A 95 -23.03 2.74 3.15
CA LEU A 95 -23.98 1.71 3.55
C LEU A 95 -25.28 2.36 4.05
N GLN A 96 -26.42 1.90 3.51
CA GLN A 96 -27.72 2.34 4.00
C GLN A 96 -28.08 1.57 5.28
N PRO A 97 -28.57 2.26 6.34
CA PRO A 97 -29.03 1.59 7.56
C PRO A 97 -30.08 0.51 7.26
N GLY A 98 -29.89 -0.69 7.81
CA GLY A 98 -30.81 -1.82 7.61
C GLY A 98 -30.60 -2.63 6.31
N SER A 99 -29.70 -2.19 5.43
CA SER A 99 -29.31 -2.97 4.24
C SER A 99 -28.11 -3.87 4.52
N SER A 100 -28.06 -5.04 3.88
CA SER A 100 -26.87 -5.89 3.92
C SER A 100 -25.76 -5.25 3.09
N PRO A 101 -24.54 -5.06 3.63
CA PRO A 101 -23.44 -4.47 2.88
C PRO A 101 -23.23 -5.11 1.51
N TRP A 102 -22.99 -4.27 0.50
CA TRP A 102 -22.91 -4.69 -0.91
C TRP A 102 -21.74 -5.62 -1.19
N TYR A 103 -20.67 -5.57 -0.37
CA TYR A 103 -19.46 -6.38 -0.54
C TYR A 103 -19.54 -7.75 0.16
N ASN A 104 -20.62 -8.06 0.88
CA ASN A 104 -20.70 -9.28 1.71
C ASN A 104 -20.65 -10.59 0.93
N HIS A 105 -20.87 -10.57 -0.40
CA HIS A 105 -20.77 -11.77 -1.23
C HIS A 105 -19.34 -12.08 -1.68
N TYR A 106 -18.37 -11.22 -1.38
CA TYR A 106 -16.97 -11.47 -1.70
C TYR A 106 -16.26 -12.28 -0.61
N LEU A 107 -15.41 -13.20 -1.04
CA LEU A 107 -14.36 -13.77 -0.21
C LEU A 107 -13.14 -12.84 -0.25
N PHE A 108 -12.71 -12.34 0.91
CA PHE A 108 -11.55 -11.46 1.02
C PHE A 108 -10.27 -12.28 1.19
N LEU A 109 -9.37 -12.17 0.22
CA LEU A 109 -8.06 -12.82 0.24
C LEU A 109 -6.96 -11.74 0.18
N PRO A 110 -6.41 -11.31 1.34
CA PRO A 110 -5.37 -10.30 1.35
C PRO A 110 -4.05 -10.90 0.82
N LEU A 111 -3.44 -10.24 -0.16
CA LEU A 111 -2.08 -10.53 -0.57
C LEU A 111 -1.12 -9.83 0.38
N LYS A 112 -0.43 -10.61 1.21
CA LYS A 112 0.56 -10.11 2.17
C LYS A 112 1.96 -10.07 1.54
N PRO A 113 2.87 -9.23 2.04
CA PRO A 113 4.30 -9.33 1.72
C PRO A 113 4.80 -10.76 1.93
N PHE A 114 5.83 -11.14 1.19
CA PHE A 114 6.42 -12.47 1.30
C PHE A 114 6.96 -12.71 2.72
N PRO A 115 6.67 -13.86 3.34
CA PRO A 115 7.32 -14.23 4.59
C PRO A 115 8.83 -14.42 4.38
N ASP A 116 9.55 -14.50 5.48
CA ASP A 116 11.02 -14.68 5.48
C ASP A 116 11.48 -15.87 4.65
N THR A 117 10.73 -16.97 4.70
CA THR A 117 11.02 -18.19 3.95
C THR A 117 10.99 -17.94 2.45
N ASP A 118 9.95 -17.26 1.98
CA ASP A 118 9.72 -17.03 0.55
C ASP A 118 10.67 -15.96 0.04
N THR A 119 10.93 -14.93 0.84
CA THR A 119 11.98 -13.93 0.57
C THR A 119 13.35 -14.59 0.46
N ALA A 120 13.70 -15.50 1.37
CA ALA A 120 14.97 -16.22 1.32
C ALA A 120 15.09 -17.13 0.08
N ILE A 121 14.00 -17.80 -0.32
CA ILE A 121 13.93 -18.61 -1.55
C ILE A 121 14.13 -17.73 -2.79
N LEU A 122 13.41 -16.60 -2.87
CA LEU A 122 13.51 -15.65 -3.98
C LEU A 122 14.95 -15.12 -4.14
N LEU A 123 15.62 -14.82 -3.02
CA LEU A 123 16.98 -14.28 -3.02
C LEU A 123 18.07 -15.37 -3.10
N ALA A 124 17.75 -16.66 -2.96
CA ALA A 124 18.74 -17.74 -2.94
C ALA A 124 19.50 -17.92 -4.27
N GLY A 125 18.88 -17.55 -5.39
CA GLY A 125 19.50 -17.61 -6.72
C GLY A 125 20.52 -16.51 -7.01
N LEU A 126 20.69 -15.54 -6.09
CA LEU A 126 21.57 -14.40 -6.27
C LEU A 126 22.84 -14.55 -5.41
N PRO A 127 24.04 -14.29 -5.94
CA PRO A 127 25.28 -14.38 -5.17
C PRO A 127 25.38 -13.21 -4.18
N MET A 128 24.74 -13.36 -3.01
CA MET A 128 24.67 -12.34 -1.96
C MET A 128 25.27 -12.83 -0.65
N THR A 129 25.92 -11.91 0.07
CA THR A 129 26.33 -12.13 1.46
C THR A 129 25.11 -12.13 2.39
N PRO A 130 25.18 -12.77 3.57
CA PRO A 130 24.11 -12.69 4.56
C PRO A 130 23.75 -11.26 4.95
N GLY A 131 24.75 -10.39 5.16
CA GLY A 131 24.51 -8.99 5.49
C GLY A 131 23.76 -8.23 4.40
N LEU A 132 24.03 -8.52 3.12
CA LEU A 132 23.35 -7.87 2.01
C LEU A 132 21.88 -8.34 1.93
N ARG A 133 21.64 -9.63 2.18
CA ARG A 133 20.30 -10.20 2.29
C ARG A 133 19.51 -9.55 3.43
N ASP A 134 20.11 -9.41 4.60
CA ASP A 134 19.48 -8.79 5.78
C ASP A 134 19.16 -7.31 5.52
N GLY A 135 20.08 -6.59 4.86
CA GLY A 135 19.85 -5.21 4.48
C GLY A 135 18.72 -5.04 3.45
N ILE A 136 18.67 -5.86 2.39
CA ILE A 136 17.56 -5.85 1.42
C ILE A 136 16.24 -6.16 2.12
N ARG A 137 16.26 -7.12 3.03
CA ARG A 137 15.09 -7.48 3.82
C ARG A 137 14.60 -6.31 4.66
N GLU A 138 15.48 -5.58 5.34
CA GLU A 138 15.11 -4.36 6.07
C GLU A 138 14.52 -3.27 5.16
N MET A 139 15.04 -3.15 3.93
CA MET A 139 14.55 -2.18 2.95
C MET A 139 13.18 -2.52 2.38
N SER A 140 12.83 -3.80 2.30
CA SER A 140 11.68 -4.27 1.51
C SER A 140 10.61 -4.99 2.31
N ASP A 141 10.95 -5.58 3.45
CA ASP A 141 10.09 -6.36 4.35
C ASP A 141 9.20 -7.38 3.63
N GLY A 142 9.76 -8.06 2.62
CA GLY A 142 9.03 -9.05 1.85
C GLY A 142 8.19 -8.48 0.71
N HIS A 143 8.13 -7.15 0.52
CA HIS A 143 7.34 -6.55 -0.56
C HIS A 143 7.87 -7.01 -1.93
N PRO A 144 7.06 -7.72 -2.76
CA PRO A 144 7.55 -8.38 -3.96
C PRO A 144 8.24 -7.42 -4.95
N ALA A 145 7.63 -6.27 -5.23
CA ALA A 145 8.21 -5.29 -6.16
C ALA A 145 9.51 -4.66 -5.63
N LEU A 146 9.64 -4.40 -4.32
CA LEU A 146 10.86 -3.86 -3.72
C LEU A 146 11.98 -4.90 -3.77
N LEU A 147 11.68 -6.15 -3.44
CA LEU A 147 12.61 -7.27 -3.54
C LEU A 147 13.10 -7.48 -4.98
N GLN A 148 12.20 -7.44 -5.96
CA GLN A 148 12.53 -7.58 -7.37
C GLN A 148 13.46 -6.46 -7.85
N ASN A 149 13.18 -5.21 -7.48
CA ASN A 149 14.03 -4.07 -7.82
C ASN A 149 15.42 -4.17 -7.18
N ALA A 150 15.50 -4.51 -5.89
CA ALA A 150 16.77 -4.72 -5.21
C ALA A 150 17.57 -5.85 -5.86
N GLY A 151 16.94 -7.00 -6.10
CA GLY A 151 17.56 -8.15 -6.75
C GLY A 151 18.04 -7.84 -8.17
N HIS A 152 17.24 -7.13 -8.97
CA HIS A 152 17.60 -6.71 -10.32
C HIS A 152 18.84 -5.81 -10.33
N LEU A 153 18.85 -4.76 -9.50
CA LEU A 153 19.97 -3.83 -9.41
C LEU A 153 21.26 -4.53 -8.98
N LEU A 154 21.18 -5.41 -7.98
CA LEU A 154 22.34 -6.17 -7.51
C LEU A 154 22.84 -7.16 -8.56
N PHE A 155 21.93 -7.91 -9.18
CA PHE A 155 22.29 -8.88 -10.20
C PHE A 155 22.97 -8.21 -11.40
N ARG A 156 22.50 -7.03 -11.81
CA ARG A 156 23.10 -6.24 -12.90
C ARG A 156 24.57 -5.94 -12.64
N GLU A 157 24.89 -5.41 -11.46
CA GLU A 157 26.27 -5.05 -11.07
C GLU A 157 27.15 -6.29 -10.88
N LEU A 158 26.62 -7.34 -10.26
CA LEU A 158 27.36 -8.58 -10.04
C LEU A 158 27.68 -9.29 -11.38
N ARG A 159 26.76 -9.25 -12.35
CA ARG A 159 26.99 -9.83 -13.68
C ARG A 159 28.01 -9.03 -14.51
N SER A 160 28.13 -7.72 -14.29
CA SER A 160 29.13 -6.89 -14.98
C SER A 160 30.54 -7.02 -14.35
N GLY A 161 30.69 -7.80 -13.27
CA GLY A 161 31.95 -7.96 -12.54
C GLY A 161 32.32 -6.72 -11.72
N GLN A 162 31.39 -5.78 -11.54
CA GLN A 162 31.63 -4.57 -10.77
C GLN A 162 31.31 -4.79 -9.30
N VAL A 163 32.10 -4.19 -8.42
CA VAL A 163 31.78 -4.11 -6.99
C VAL A 163 30.62 -3.13 -6.84
N PRO A 164 29.46 -3.54 -6.30
CA PRO A 164 28.32 -2.63 -6.21
C PRO A 164 28.66 -1.43 -5.32
N ASN A 165 28.37 -0.23 -5.83
CA ASN A 165 28.59 1.01 -5.10
C ASN A 165 27.36 1.33 -4.23
N PRO A 166 27.51 1.48 -2.89
CA PRO A 166 26.37 1.75 -2.00
C PRO A 166 25.57 3.00 -2.35
N MET A 167 26.24 4.09 -2.72
CA MET A 167 25.59 5.35 -3.10
C MET A 167 24.82 5.20 -4.41
N ALA A 168 25.41 4.54 -5.41
CA ALA A 168 24.75 4.29 -6.69
C ALA A 168 23.53 3.37 -6.50
N PHE A 169 23.68 2.30 -5.72
CA PHE A 169 22.58 1.39 -5.40
C PHE A 169 21.43 2.12 -4.71
N ALA A 170 21.71 2.90 -3.65
CA ALA A 170 20.68 3.63 -2.91
C ALA A 170 19.90 4.61 -3.81
N ARG A 171 20.62 5.37 -4.65
CA ARG A 171 20.02 6.30 -5.61
C ARG A 171 19.18 5.57 -6.66
N ASP A 172 19.72 4.54 -7.28
CA ASP A 172 19.04 3.80 -8.34
C ASP A 172 17.82 3.05 -7.78
N PHE A 173 17.93 2.47 -6.58
CA PHE A 173 16.83 1.82 -5.89
C PHE A 173 15.71 2.82 -5.59
N ARG A 174 16.04 3.97 -4.98
CA ARG A 174 15.07 5.05 -4.76
C ARG A 174 14.37 5.44 -6.05
N SER A 175 15.13 5.74 -7.10
CA SER A 175 14.57 6.14 -8.40
C SER A 175 13.64 5.08 -8.98
N ALA A 176 13.94 3.79 -8.79
CA ALA A 176 13.13 2.70 -9.30
C ALA A 176 11.85 2.47 -8.48
N THR A 177 11.84 2.82 -7.19
CA THR A 177 10.74 2.46 -6.27
C THR A 177 9.94 3.65 -5.71
N SER A 178 10.36 4.90 -5.93
CA SER A 178 9.67 6.09 -5.39
C SER A 178 8.17 6.13 -5.70
N HIS A 179 7.79 5.74 -6.92
CA HIS A 179 6.38 5.70 -7.33
C HIS A 179 5.53 4.73 -6.51
N LEU A 180 6.12 3.67 -5.94
CA LEU A 180 5.42 2.72 -5.08
C LEU A 180 5.08 3.35 -3.73
N PHE A 181 6.02 4.09 -3.14
CA PHE A 181 5.81 4.80 -1.88
C PHE A 181 4.82 5.96 -2.04
N GLU A 182 4.93 6.71 -3.13
CA GLU A 182 3.97 7.75 -3.49
C GLU A 182 2.56 7.17 -3.66
N ALA A 183 2.42 6.04 -4.36
CA ALA A 183 1.13 5.37 -4.51
C ALA A 183 0.56 4.92 -3.16
N GLN A 184 1.38 4.31 -2.29
CA GLN A 184 0.96 3.92 -0.94
C GLN A 184 0.54 5.12 -0.09
N TRP A 185 1.27 6.23 -0.17
CA TRP A 185 0.93 7.46 0.53
C TRP A 185 -0.39 8.06 0.05
N ASN A 186 -0.59 8.15 -1.26
CA ASN A 186 -1.82 8.69 -1.85
C ASN A 186 -3.04 7.78 -1.62
N LEU A 187 -2.82 6.49 -1.36
CA LEU A 187 -3.87 5.55 -0.98
C LEU A 187 -4.30 5.70 0.49
N ALA A 188 -3.38 6.14 1.35
CA ALA A 188 -3.64 6.35 2.76
C ALA A 188 -4.55 7.58 2.96
N SER A 189 -5.49 7.46 3.89
CA SER A 189 -6.31 8.59 4.35
C SER A 189 -5.45 9.63 5.07
N ASP A 190 -5.95 10.85 5.22
CA ASP A 190 -5.23 11.91 5.96
C ASP A 190 -4.83 11.49 7.38
N ILE A 191 -5.68 10.67 8.03
CA ILE A 191 -5.39 10.10 9.35
C ILE A 191 -4.25 9.09 9.25
N GLU A 192 -4.32 8.14 8.32
CA GLU A 192 -3.28 7.13 8.09
C GLU A 192 -1.92 7.79 7.73
N GLN A 193 -1.92 8.80 6.85
CA GLN A 193 -0.74 9.60 6.53
C GLN A 193 -0.18 10.31 7.76
N THR A 194 -1.04 10.94 8.57
CA THR A 194 -0.59 11.58 9.82
C THR A 194 0.03 10.56 10.77
N LEU A 195 -0.58 9.38 10.94
CA LEU A 195 -0.01 8.32 11.77
C LEU A 195 1.37 7.90 11.27
N MET A 196 1.55 7.71 9.96
CA MET A 196 2.87 7.42 9.37
C MET A 196 3.88 8.53 9.67
N MET A 197 3.50 9.80 9.56
CA MET A 197 4.38 10.93 9.91
C MET A 197 4.80 10.88 11.37
N LEU A 198 3.87 10.61 12.29
CA LEU A 198 4.18 10.52 13.72
C LEU A 198 5.13 9.36 14.04
N LEU A 199 4.92 8.20 13.39
CA LEU A 199 5.82 7.05 13.49
C LEU A 199 7.22 7.41 12.99
N ALA A 200 7.32 8.06 11.83
CA ALA A 200 8.59 8.48 11.23
C ALA A 200 9.33 9.48 12.13
N LEU A 201 8.63 10.50 12.66
CA LEU A 201 9.20 11.48 13.58
C LEU A 201 9.68 10.85 14.89
N LEU A 202 8.97 9.86 15.44
CA LEU A 202 9.39 9.16 16.65
C LEU A 202 10.66 8.34 16.43
N ASN A 203 10.73 7.60 15.32
CA ASN A 203 11.90 6.80 15.00
C ASN A 203 13.11 7.66 14.66
N LEU A 204 12.89 8.74 13.90
CA LEU A 204 13.94 9.69 13.52
C LEU A 204 14.60 10.32 14.75
N LYS A 205 13.81 10.69 15.78
CA LYS A 205 14.31 11.16 17.08
C LYS A 205 15.26 10.16 17.74
N GLY A 206 15.03 8.86 17.56
CA GLY A 206 15.90 7.80 18.06
C GLY A 206 17.18 7.58 17.23
N LYS A 207 17.16 7.97 15.95
CA LYS A 207 18.30 7.85 15.02
C LYS A 207 19.24 9.08 15.07
N MET A 208 18.77 10.22 15.59
CA MET A 208 19.56 11.44 15.75
C MET A 208 20.47 11.37 17.00
N GLN A 209 21.72 11.82 16.86
CA GLN A 209 22.71 11.80 17.96
C GLN A 209 22.36 12.73 19.13
N GLN A 210 21.46 13.69 18.92
CA GLN A 210 20.95 14.62 19.95
C GLN A 210 19.43 14.60 19.92
N LYS A 211 18.77 14.63 21.09
CA LYS A 211 17.30 14.74 21.19
C LYS A 211 16.88 16.17 20.86
N GLN A 212 16.73 16.48 19.58
CA GLN A 212 16.54 17.85 19.10
C GLN A 212 15.09 18.36 19.23
N TYR A 213 14.10 17.47 19.28
CA TYR A 213 12.70 17.81 19.51
C TYR A 213 12.03 16.82 20.45
N ASP A 214 11.01 17.29 21.18
CA ASP A 214 10.16 16.43 22.00
C ASP A 214 8.79 16.26 21.36
N LEU A 215 8.26 15.03 21.33
CA LEU A 215 6.91 14.74 20.85
C LEU A 215 5.93 14.50 22.02
N GLY A 216 6.41 14.62 23.27
CA GLY A 216 5.61 14.37 24.46
C GLY A 216 5.04 12.94 24.48
N ASP A 217 3.83 12.79 25.02
CA ASP A 217 3.08 11.52 25.01
C ASP A 217 2.18 11.40 23.77
N ILE A 218 2.80 11.46 22.58
CA ILE A 218 2.06 11.21 21.34
C ILE A 218 1.71 9.73 21.16
N THR A 219 2.31 8.85 21.96
CA THR A 219 2.09 7.40 21.87
C THR A 219 0.65 6.99 22.13
N MET A 220 -0.09 7.77 22.93
CA MET A 220 -1.52 7.58 23.17
C MET A 220 -2.37 7.68 21.90
N VAL A 221 -1.95 8.48 20.90
CA VAL A 221 -2.65 8.62 19.61
C VAL A 221 -2.71 7.27 18.90
N PHE A 222 -1.64 6.48 18.96
CA PHE A 222 -1.60 5.17 18.30
C PHE A 222 -2.59 4.18 18.93
N SER A 223 -2.77 4.20 20.26
CA SER A 223 -3.77 3.35 20.91
C SER A 223 -5.20 3.78 20.55
N GLN A 224 -5.45 5.07 20.38
CA GLN A 224 -6.78 5.58 19.98
C GLN A 224 -7.11 5.33 18.50
N LYS A 225 -6.08 5.08 17.69
CA LYS A 225 -6.17 4.91 16.24
C LYS A 225 -5.65 3.55 15.78
N GLU A 226 -5.84 2.54 16.62
CA GLU A 226 -5.40 1.18 16.36
C GLU A 226 -6.04 0.61 15.09
N ARG A 227 -7.31 0.94 14.80
CA ARG A 227 -7.97 0.50 13.57
C ARG A 227 -7.26 1.02 12.32
N GLU A 228 -6.94 2.30 12.28
CA GLU A 228 -6.23 2.92 11.16
C GLU A 228 -4.79 2.39 11.03
N LEU A 229 -4.13 2.07 12.14
CA LEU A 229 -2.82 1.40 12.11
C LEU A 229 -2.93 -0.04 11.59
N LEU A 230 -3.96 -0.79 11.98
CA LEU A 230 -4.20 -2.13 11.48
C LEU A 230 -4.52 -2.12 9.97
N ASN A 231 -5.18 -1.09 9.45
CA ASN A 231 -5.34 -0.92 8.00
C ASN A 231 -3.99 -0.78 7.29
N LEU A 232 -3.06 0.01 7.83
CA LEU A 232 -1.72 0.15 7.29
C LEU A 232 -0.89 -1.14 7.40
N VAL A 233 -1.08 -1.92 8.47
CA VAL A 233 -0.53 -3.28 8.58
C VAL A 233 -1.15 -4.18 7.51
N ASP A 234 -2.45 -4.04 7.28
CA ASP A 234 -3.16 -4.86 6.33
C ASP A 234 -2.69 -4.64 4.88
N GLN A 235 -2.31 -3.41 4.57
CA GLN A 235 -1.70 -2.95 3.32
C GLN A 235 -0.19 -3.27 3.21
N GLY A 236 0.44 -3.79 4.26
CA GLY A 236 1.88 -4.09 4.27
C GLY A 236 2.78 -2.85 4.35
N VAL A 237 2.23 -1.70 4.76
CA VAL A 237 2.99 -0.46 4.99
C VAL A 237 3.65 -0.50 6.38
N LEU A 238 2.92 -1.02 7.37
CA LEU A 238 3.39 -1.24 8.73
C LEU A 238 3.44 -2.73 9.07
N ILE A 239 4.17 -3.05 10.13
CA ILE A 239 4.18 -4.36 10.79
C ILE A 239 3.98 -4.20 12.28
N GLN A 240 3.42 -5.23 12.91
CA GLN A 240 3.28 -5.30 14.36
C GLN A 240 4.47 -6.06 14.95
N ARG A 241 5.36 -5.36 15.65
CA ARG A 241 6.58 -5.91 16.29
C ARG A 241 6.41 -6.24 17.78
N GLY A 242 5.34 -5.75 18.42
CA GLY A 242 5.07 -5.95 19.85
C GLY A 242 3.95 -6.94 20.14
N ARG A 243 3.83 -7.37 21.40
CA ARG A 243 2.64 -8.09 21.89
C ARG A 243 1.54 -7.09 22.23
N ALA A 244 0.29 -7.54 22.28
CA ALA A 244 -0.82 -6.75 22.81
C ALA A 244 -0.46 -6.26 24.24
N GLY A 245 -0.33 -4.95 24.43
CA GLY A 245 0.07 -4.34 25.71
C GLY A 245 1.41 -3.58 25.68
N ASP A 246 2.24 -3.74 24.65
CA ASP A 246 3.39 -2.86 24.45
C ASP A 246 2.89 -1.44 24.14
N ARG A 247 3.52 -0.41 24.72
CA ARG A 247 3.15 1.00 24.49
C ARG A 247 3.16 1.41 23.02
N PHE A 248 3.91 0.66 22.19
CA PHE A 248 4.13 0.99 20.79
C PHE A 248 4.48 -0.26 19.97
N PRO A 249 3.47 -1.03 19.51
CA PRO A 249 3.73 -2.31 18.85
C PRO A 249 3.90 -2.19 17.32
N PHE A 250 3.90 -0.98 16.74
CA PHE A 250 3.93 -0.78 15.28
C PHE A 250 5.28 -0.24 14.80
N ALA A 251 5.71 -0.69 13.63
CA ALA A 251 6.87 -0.17 12.92
C ALA A 251 6.60 -0.14 11.41
N PHE A 252 7.34 0.66 10.66
CA PHE A 252 7.33 0.53 9.20
C PHE A 252 7.80 -0.86 8.80
N ALA A 253 7.09 -1.44 7.83
CA ALA A 253 7.51 -2.65 7.15
C ALA A 253 8.86 -2.37 6.47
N SER A 254 8.83 -1.47 5.48
CA SER A 254 10.01 -1.03 4.73
C SER A 254 10.71 0.16 5.39
N SER A 255 12.02 0.05 5.63
CA SER A 255 12.83 1.20 6.04
C SER A 255 12.88 2.30 4.97
N MET A 256 12.66 1.95 3.70
CA MET A 256 12.60 2.91 2.59
C MET A 256 11.28 3.68 2.55
N MET A 257 10.16 3.04 2.94
CA MET A 257 8.90 3.77 3.14
C MET A 257 9.02 4.75 4.30
N GLU A 258 9.67 4.35 5.41
CA GLU A 258 9.94 5.25 6.54
C GLU A 258 10.77 6.47 6.09
N TRP A 259 11.85 6.23 5.33
CA TRP A 259 12.69 7.29 4.79
C TRP A 259 11.92 8.23 3.86
N TRP A 260 11.09 7.67 2.97
CA TRP A 260 10.26 8.45 2.06
C TRP A 260 9.29 9.38 2.81
N VAL A 261 8.68 8.91 3.90
CA VAL A 261 7.82 9.74 4.75
C VAL A 261 8.62 10.88 5.41
N VAL A 262 9.87 10.62 5.83
CA VAL A 262 10.74 11.69 6.36
C VAL A 262 11.06 12.72 5.26
N GLU A 263 11.33 12.27 4.04
CA GLU A 263 11.58 13.15 2.89
C GLU A 263 10.36 14.01 2.53
N GLU A 264 9.15 13.45 2.59
CA GLU A 264 7.91 14.22 2.43
C GLU A 264 7.75 15.31 3.49
N LEU A 265 8.04 14.97 4.76
CA LEU A 265 8.01 15.96 5.84
C LEU A 265 9.03 17.07 5.61
N GLU A 266 10.24 16.73 5.19
CA GLU A 266 11.31 17.68 4.89
C GLU A 266 10.93 18.64 3.75
N ASN A 267 10.30 18.12 2.70
CA ASN A 267 9.95 18.88 1.50
C ASN A 267 8.58 19.57 1.57
N SER A 268 7.83 19.36 2.65
CA SER A 268 6.59 20.09 2.92
C SER A 268 6.82 21.58 3.23
N ASN A 269 5.73 22.35 3.33
CA ASN A 269 5.76 23.79 3.56
C ASN A 269 4.64 24.26 4.51
N GLU A 270 4.65 25.54 4.86
CA GLU A 270 3.67 26.14 5.78
C GLU A 270 2.22 26.01 5.29
N ALA A 271 1.97 26.08 3.98
CA ALA A 271 0.62 25.92 3.44
C ALA A 271 0.10 24.49 3.65
N TRP A 272 0.92 23.49 3.32
CA TRP A 272 0.63 22.07 3.57
C TRP A 272 0.40 21.80 5.06
N LEU A 273 1.22 22.42 5.93
CA LEU A 273 1.10 22.24 7.37
C LEU A 273 -0.16 22.92 7.93
N GLY A 274 -0.56 24.05 7.36
CA GLY A 274 -1.83 24.72 7.64
C GLY A 274 -3.04 23.84 7.27
N ASP A 275 -3.01 23.20 6.09
CA ASP A 275 -4.07 22.27 5.67
C ASP A 275 -4.16 21.05 6.60
N ARG A 276 -3.02 20.54 7.07
CA ARG A 276 -2.93 19.40 8.02
C ARG A 276 -3.37 19.74 9.43
N GLN A 277 -3.43 21.01 9.82
CA GLN A 277 -3.74 21.41 11.19
C GLN A 277 -5.10 20.86 11.66
N LYS A 278 -6.11 20.83 10.77
CA LYS A 278 -7.42 20.24 11.07
C LYS A 278 -7.32 18.75 11.39
N VAL A 279 -6.49 18.01 10.64
CA VAL A 279 -6.28 16.58 10.83
C VAL A 279 -5.56 16.30 12.15
N PHE A 280 -4.55 17.11 12.49
CA PHE A 280 -3.87 17.00 13.77
C PHE A 280 -4.84 17.21 14.93
N LEU A 281 -5.68 18.24 14.88
CA LEU A 281 -6.65 18.53 15.94
C LEU A 281 -7.75 17.45 16.06
N ASN A 282 -8.01 16.68 15.00
CA ASN A 282 -8.88 15.51 15.05
C ASN A 282 -8.22 14.28 15.72
N LEU A 283 -6.88 14.27 15.83
CA LEU A 283 -6.10 13.12 16.32
C LEU A 283 -5.49 13.36 17.71
N MET A 284 -5.19 14.61 18.04
CA MET A 284 -4.44 14.96 19.24
C MET A 284 -4.85 16.34 19.76
N SER A 285 -4.48 16.64 21.02
CA SER A 285 -4.75 17.94 21.62
C SER A 285 -4.05 19.09 20.87
N HIS A 286 -4.56 20.32 21.02
CA HIS A 286 -3.89 21.52 20.49
C HIS A 286 -2.41 21.61 20.86
N ARG A 287 -2.06 21.25 22.10
CA ARG A 287 -0.66 21.24 22.57
C ARG A 287 0.18 20.21 21.80
N GLN A 288 -0.33 18.99 21.64
CA GLN A 288 0.36 17.95 20.86
C GLN A 288 0.49 18.34 19.39
N ALA A 289 -0.56 18.92 18.80
CA ALA A 289 -0.52 19.40 17.42
C ALA A 289 0.57 20.47 17.23
N GLN A 290 0.67 21.44 18.15
CA GLN A 290 1.75 22.44 18.13
C GLN A 290 3.14 21.80 18.27
N THR A 291 3.27 20.79 19.12
CA THR A 291 4.52 20.04 19.30
C THR A 291 4.93 19.33 18.01
N VAL A 292 3.99 18.68 17.30
CA VAL A 292 4.26 18.03 16.01
C VAL A 292 4.62 19.06 14.95
N THR A 293 3.87 20.17 14.87
CA THR A 293 4.18 21.28 13.96
C THR A 293 5.60 21.81 14.18
N ALA A 294 5.99 22.05 15.44
CA ALA A 294 7.33 22.52 15.77
C ALA A 294 8.41 21.51 15.38
N ALA A 295 8.14 20.20 15.52
CA ALA A 295 9.07 19.17 15.07
C ALA A 295 9.24 19.18 13.53
N ILE A 296 8.17 19.33 12.76
CA ILE A 296 8.23 19.42 11.29
C ILE A 296 8.96 20.69 10.85
N GLN A 297 8.64 21.84 11.42
CA GLN A 297 9.34 23.10 11.14
C GLN A 297 10.82 23.03 11.51
N TRP A 298 11.16 22.31 12.59
CA TRP A 298 12.55 22.06 12.95
C TRP A 298 13.28 21.26 11.86
N LEU A 299 12.65 20.23 11.29
CA LEU A 299 13.24 19.45 10.17
C LEU A 299 13.59 20.36 8.97
N TRP A 300 12.71 21.31 8.63
CA TRP A 300 12.96 22.22 7.51
C TRP A 300 14.22 23.08 7.67
N GLY A 301 14.53 23.46 8.92
CA GLY A 301 15.70 24.26 9.26
C GLY A 301 17.00 23.47 9.46
N HIS A 302 16.93 22.13 9.53
CA HIS A 302 18.06 21.27 9.90
C HIS A 302 18.22 20.07 8.95
N ARG A 303 17.98 20.31 7.64
CA ARG A 303 18.06 19.28 6.59
C ARG A 303 19.42 18.59 6.52
N ASP A 304 20.49 19.33 6.84
CA ASP A 304 21.87 18.85 6.92
C ASP A 304 22.12 17.86 8.07
N GLN A 305 21.23 17.83 9.07
CA GLN A 305 21.31 16.91 10.21
C GLN A 305 20.49 15.62 9.99
N LEU A 306 19.77 15.51 8.88
CA LEU A 306 19.01 14.31 8.55
C LEU A 306 19.96 13.25 7.97
N PRO A 307 19.81 11.97 8.36
CA PRO A 307 20.64 10.93 7.78
C PRO A 307 20.38 10.85 6.26
N SER A 308 21.46 10.83 5.50
CA SER A 308 21.41 10.55 4.07
C SER A 308 20.78 9.18 3.80
N ILE A 309 20.27 8.96 2.59
CA ILE A 309 19.72 7.67 2.19
C ILE A 309 20.72 6.51 2.42
N VAL A 310 22.01 6.74 2.25
CA VAL A 310 23.04 5.70 2.48
C VAL A 310 23.25 5.37 3.95
N GLU A 311 23.18 6.38 4.82
CA GLU A 311 23.17 6.18 6.28
C GLU A 311 21.89 5.49 6.74
N TRP A 312 20.75 5.82 6.11
CA TRP A 312 19.50 5.12 6.34
C TRP A 312 19.57 3.64 5.95
N LEU A 313 20.33 3.36 4.89
CA LEU A 313 20.61 2.03 4.37
C LEU A 313 21.90 1.42 4.93
N ALA A 314 22.36 1.83 6.12
CA ALA A 314 23.66 1.44 6.68
C ALA A 314 23.93 -0.08 6.65
N LYS A 315 22.92 -0.94 6.87
CA LYS A 315 23.10 -2.40 6.79
C LYS A 315 23.44 -2.88 5.37
N VAL A 316 22.73 -2.41 4.34
CA VAL A 316 23.06 -2.70 2.95
C VAL A 316 24.41 -2.09 2.57
N SER A 317 24.62 -0.83 2.94
CA SER A 317 25.84 -0.09 2.63
C SER A 317 27.10 -0.75 3.21
N SER A 318 27.01 -1.27 4.43
CA SER A 318 28.11 -1.96 5.11
C SER A 318 28.32 -3.40 4.62
N ALA A 319 27.30 -4.02 4.02
CA ALA A 319 27.37 -5.37 3.49
C ALA A 319 27.95 -5.45 2.07
N PHE A 320 28.09 -4.31 1.38
CA PHE A 320 28.80 -4.26 0.11
C PHE A 320 30.30 -4.50 0.32
N PRO A 321 30.96 -5.26 -0.58
CA PRO A 321 32.39 -5.50 -0.48
C PRO A 321 33.13 -4.17 -0.50
N LYS A 322 33.85 -3.82 0.57
CA LYS A 322 34.78 -2.70 0.56
C LYS A 322 36.03 -3.17 -0.18
N GLY A 323 36.12 -2.85 -1.47
CA GLY A 323 37.31 -3.08 -2.30
C GLY A 323 37.92 -4.48 -2.14
N LEU A 324 37.41 -5.45 -2.89
CA LEU A 324 38.14 -6.69 -3.17
C LEU A 324 38.49 -6.74 -4.65
N MET A 325 39.54 -5.98 -4.99
CA MET A 325 40.66 -6.42 -5.83
C MET A 325 41.93 -5.76 -5.28
#